data_AF-A0AAV0JEX6-F1
#
_entry.id   AF-A0AAV0JEX6-F1
#
_cell.length_a   1.000
_cell.length_b   1.000
_cell.length_c   1.000
_cell.angle_alpha   90.00
_cell.angle_beta   90.00
_cell.angle_gamma   90.00
#
_symmetry.space_group_name_H-M   'P 1'
#
loop_
_entity.id
_entity.type
_entity.pdbx_description
1 polymer ?
#
loop_
_entity_poly.entity_id
_entity_poly.type
_entity_poly.pdbx_seq_one_letter_code
_entity_poly.pdbx_strand_id
1 'polypeptide(L)'
;MLLSLIFDLLHVNSVQILDTNPQLFFHLQQQRLIELIRNGKIEEALEFAQEELAPRGEEDQSFLEELERTVSLLAFEDVANCPVGELLDISQRLKTASEVNAAILTSQSHEKEPKIPTLLKMLIWAQKELDQKAIYPRINDLSTATLEDSGV
;
A
#
# COMPACT_ATOMS: atom_id res chain seq x y z
N MET A 1 15.90 6.64 -7.46
CA MET A 1 15.98 6.48 -6.00
C MET A 1 14.63 6.53 -5.32
N LEU A 2 13.85 7.61 -5.36
CA LEU A 2 12.52 7.63 -4.69
C LEU A 2 11.51 6.62 -5.30
N LEU A 3 11.43 6.54 -6.63
CA LEU A 3 10.56 5.57 -7.32
C LEU A 3 11.06 4.12 -7.22
N SER A 4 12.37 3.89 -7.23
CA SER A 4 12.92 2.54 -7.03
C SER A 4 12.62 2.05 -5.62
N LEU A 5 12.75 2.92 -4.61
CA LEU A 5 12.42 2.60 -3.23
C LEU A 5 10.92 2.30 -3.04
N ILE A 6 10.04 3.03 -3.74
CA ILE A 6 8.58 2.80 -3.71
C ILE A 6 8.23 1.46 -4.38
N PHE A 7 8.83 1.13 -5.52
CA PHE A 7 8.66 -0.15 -6.20
C PHE A 7 9.24 -1.34 -5.38
N ASP A 8 10.39 -1.14 -4.76
CA ASP A 8 11.04 -2.15 -3.89
C ASP A 8 10.22 -2.39 -2.60
N LEU A 9 9.62 -1.33 -2.02
CA LEU A 9 8.70 -1.44 -0.88
C LEU A 9 7.36 -2.09 -1.28
N LEU A 10 6.87 -1.84 -2.49
CA LEU A 10 5.69 -2.52 -3.04
C LEU A 10 5.94 -4.03 -3.18
N HIS A 11 7.13 -4.47 -3.60
CA HIS A 11 7.39 -5.90 -3.80
C HIS A 11 7.21 -6.78 -2.55
N VAL A 12 7.31 -6.21 -1.34
CA VAL A 12 7.29 -6.98 -0.09
C VAL A 12 5.89 -7.08 0.56
N ASN A 13 4.95 -6.16 0.28
CA ASN A 13 3.64 -6.10 0.97
C ASN A 13 2.41 -5.91 0.05
N SER A 14 2.56 -5.87 -1.27
CA SER A 14 1.57 -5.22 -2.15
C SER A 14 0.36 -6.03 -2.61
N VAL A 15 0.41 -7.35 -2.73
CA VAL A 15 -0.66 -8.10 -3.44
C VAL A 15 -2.04 -7.85 -2.79
N GLN A 16 -2.12 -7.87 -1.45
CA GLN A 16 -3.39 -7.65 -0.74
C GLN A 16 -3.89 -6.19 -0.78
N ILE A 17 -2.99 -5.20 -0.85
CA ILE A 17 -3.35 -3.77 -0.85
C ILE A 17 -3.91 -3.37 -2.22
N LEU A 18 -3.27 -3.87 -3.28
CA LEU A 18 -3.66 -3.62 -4.66
C LEU A 18 -4.99 -4.30 -5.02
N ASP A 19 -5.25 -5.49 -4.47
CA ASP A 19 -6.55 -6.18 -4.62
C ASP A 19 -7.70 -5.42 -3.93
N THR A 20 -7.39 -4.63 -2.89
CA THR A 20 -8.39 -3.89 -2.11
C THR A 20 -8.62 -2.46 -2.64
N ASN A 21 -7.75 -1.96 -3.52
CA ASN A 21 -7.84 -0.59 -4.03
C ASN A 21 -7.49 -0.51 -5.54
N PRO A 22 -8.47 -0.74 -6.43
CA PRO A 22 -8.26 -0.70 -7.89
C PRO A 22 -7.83 0.68 -8.40
N GLN A 23 -8.25 1.76 -7.72
CA GLN A 23 -7.86 3.13 -8.06
C GLN A 23 -6.36 3.37 -7.81
N LEU A 24 -5.83 2.93 -6.68
CA LEU A 24 -4.40 3.02 -6.39
C LEU A 24 -3.57 2.26 -7.42
N PHE A 25 -4.03 1.06 -7.80
CA PHE A 25 -3.36 0.29 -8.85
C PHE A 25 -3.31 1.08 -10.15
N PHE A 26 -4.44 1.66 -10.58
CA PHE A 26 -4.50 2.46 -11.80
C PHE A 26 -3.50 3.63 -11.76
N HIS A 27 -3.49 4.43 -10.69
CA HIS A 27 -2.56 5.56 -10.56
C HIS A 27 -1.08 5.13 -10.53
N LEU A 28 -0.76 3.96 -9.97
CA LEU A 28 0.59 3.39 -10.03
C LEU A 28 1.01 3.01 -11.46
N GLN A 29 0.13 2.35 -12.21
CA GLN A 29 0.41 1.98 -13.60
C GLN A 29 0.48 3.22 -14.49
N GLN A 30 -0.39 4.20 -14.28
CA GLN A 30 -0.32 5.50 -14.95
C GLN A 30 1.00 6.22 -14.66
N GLN A 31 1.47 6.22 -13.41
CA GLN A 31 2.78 6.78 -13.06
C GLN A 31 3.91 6.04 -13.77
N ARG A 32 3.83 4.71 -13.91
CA ARG A 32 4.80 3.93 -14.68
C ARG A 32 4.79 4.31 -16.17
N LEU A 33 3.61 4.51 -16.76
CA LEU A 33 3.48 4.98 -18.14
C LEU A 33 4.15 6.36 -18.32
N ILE A 34 3.88 7.30 -17.42
CA ILE A 34 4.50 8.65 -17.41
C ILE A 34 6.04 8.54 -17.39
N GLU A 35 6.60 7.61 -16.60
CA GLU A 35 8.04 7.39 -16.53
C GLU A 35 8.62 6.79 -17.82
N LEU A 36 7.90 5.90 -18.51
CA LEU A 36 8.30 5.39 -19.83
C LEU A 36 8.34 6.50 -20.87
N ILE A 37 7.32 7.37 -20.89
CA ILE A 37 7.24 8.54 -21.76
C ILE A 37 8.42 9.48 -21.48
N ARG A 38 8.69 9.80 -20.21
CA ARG A 38 9.80 10.70 -19.82
C ARG A 38 11.18 10.17 -20.21
N ASN A 39 11.35 8.84 -20.23
CA ASN A 39 12.59 8.21 -20.64
C ASN A 39 12.71 8.03 -22.17
N GLY A 40 11.75 8.54 -22.95
CA GLY A 40 11.73 8.42 -24.41
C GLY A 40 11.46 7.02 -24.93
N LYS A 41 10.98 6.10 -24.08
CA LYS A 41 10.66 4.71 -24.43
C LYS A 41 9.23 4.62 -24.98
N ILE A 42 8.99 5.26 -26.12
CA ILE A 42 7.64 5.46 -26.67
C ILE A 42 6.97 4.14 -27.06
N GLU A 43 7.70 3.21 -27.66
CA GLU A 43 7.18 1.89 -28.04
C GLU A 43 6.75 1.08 -26.81
N GLU A 44 7.62 0.98 -25.80
CA GLU A 44 7.30 0.31 -24.52
C GLU A 44 6.13 0.99 -23.80
N ALA A 45 6.03 2.32 -23.87
CA ALA A 45 4.94 3.08 -23.28
C ALA A 45 3.59 2.75 -23.95
N LEU A 46 3.56 2.67 -25.28
CA LEU A 46 2.35 2.35 -26.05
C LEU A 46 1.91 0.91 -25.81
N GLU A 47 2.83 -0.04 -25.85
CA GLU A 47 2.55 -1.45 -25.54
C GLU A 47 1.98 -1.59 -24.13
N PHE A 48 2.64 -0.98 -23.14
CA PHE A 48 2.17 -0.99 -21.75
C PHE A 48 0.79 -0.35 -21.58
N ALA A 49 0.52 0.77 -22.24
CA ALA A 49 -0.77 1.43 -22.17
C ALA A 49 -1.90 0.54 -22.72
N GLN A 50 -1.64 -0.21 -23.81
CA GLN A 50 -2.60 -1.10 -24.42
C GLN A 50 -2.85 -2.36 -23.60
N GLU A 51 -1.81 -2.98 -23.05
CA GLU A 51 -1.93 -4.23 -22.31
C GLU A 51 -2.51 -4.04 -20.91
N GLU A 52 -2.10 -2.99 -20.20
CA GLU A 52 -2.35 -2.87 -18.75
C GLU A 52 -3.40 -1.81 -18.40
N LEU A 53 -3.45 -0.70 -19.13
CA LEU A 53 -4.30 0.46 -18.80
C LEU A 53 -5.58 0.52 -19.63
N ALA A 54 -5.55 0.13 -20.91
CA ALA A 54 -6.72 0.18 -21.79
C ALA A 54 -7.91 -0.68 -21.27
N PRO A 55 -7.73 -1.93 -20.81
CA PRO A 55 -8.84 -2.72 -20.28
C PRO A 55 -9.52 -2.07 -19.07
N ARG A 56 -8.76 -1.31 -18.28
CA ARG A 56 -9.27 -0.60 -17.09
C ARG A 56 -10.00 0.69 -17.44
N GLY A 57 -9.57 1.37 -18.52
CA GLY A 57 -10.30 2.51 -19.07
C GLY A 57 -11.64 2.11 -19.68
N GLU A 58 -11.77 0.89 -20.22
CA GLU A 58 -13.05 0.37 -20.71
C GLU A 58 -14.06 0.12 -19.57
N GLU A 59 -13.57 -0.23 -18.38
CA GLU A 59 -14.40 -0.50 -17.19
C GLU A 59 -14.83 0.79 -16.44
N ASP A 60 -14.02 1.85 -16.49
CA ASP A 60 -14.27 3.11 -15.79
C ASP A 60 -13.94 4.33 -16.66
N GLN A 61 -14.96 5.14 -16.95
CA GLN A 61 -14.84 6.36 -17.76
C GLN A 61 -13.83 7.37 -17.19
N SER A 62 -13.70 7.46 -15.86
CA SER A 62 -12.75 8.38 -15.23
C SER A 62 -11.31 7.96 -15.48
N PHE A 63 -11.04 6.65 -15.49
CA PHE A 63 -9.73 6.10 -15.85
C PHE A 63 -9.42 6.28 -17.32
N LEU A 64 -10.42 6.18 -18.19
CA LEU A 64 -10.25 6.46 -19.62
C LEU A 64 -9.82 7.91 -19.86
N GLU A 65 -10.50 8.88 -19.25
CA GLU A 65 -10.15 10.30 -19.36
C GLU A 65 -8.72 10.58 -18.86
N GLU A 66 -8.32 9.95 -17.75
CA GLU A 66 -6.96 10.05 -17.22
C GLU A 66 -5.90 9.38 -18.11
N LEU A 67 -6.24 8.25 -18.74
CA LEU A 67 -5.38 7.57 -19.69
C LEU A 67 -5.19 8.40 -20.96
N GLU A 68 -6.27 8.93 -21.53
CA GLU A 68 -6.23 9.81 -22.71
C GLU A 68 -5.36 11.04 -22.47
N ARG A 69 -5.49 11.67 -21.30
CA ARG A 69 -4.61 12.77 -20.89
C ARG A 69 -3.15 12.31 -20.87
N THR A 70 -2.85 11.15 -20.30
CA THR A 70 -1.48 10.64 -20.20
C THR A 70 -0.89 10.30 -21.58
N VAL A 71 -1.66 9.62 -22.43
CA VAL A 71 -1.25 9.25 -23.80
C VAL A 71 -1.13 10.49 -24.69
N SER A 72 -1.90 11.56 -24.43
CA SER A 72 -1.76 12.80 -25.18
C SER A 72 -0.35 13.41 -25.07
N LEU A 73 0.41 13.13 -23.99
CA LEU A 73 1.82 13.52 -23.87
C LEU A 73 2.69 13.00 -25.03
N LEU A 74 2.33 11.86 -25.62
CA LEU A 74 3.02 11.28 -26.77
C LEU A 74 2.79 12.06 -28.08
N ALA A 75 1.70 12.82 -28.16
CA ALA A 75 1.33 13.59 -29.34
C ALA A 75 2.03 14.94 -29.44
N PHE A 76 2.73 15.38 -28.37
CA PHE A 76 3.45 16.65 -28.34
C PHE A 76 4.96 16.41 -28.37
N GLU A 77 5.65 17.02 -29.34
CA GLU A 77 7.11 16.99 -29.43
C GLU A 77 7.79 17.79 -28.31
N ASP A 78 7.12 18.85 -27.83
CA ASP A 78 7.58 19.69 -26.72
C ASP A 78 6.60 19.62 -25.55
N VAL A 79 7.01 18.92 -24.50
CA VAL A 79 6.17 18.71 -23.31
C VAL A 79 5.97 19.99 -22.50
N ALA A 80 6.84 20.99 -22.65
CA ALA A 80 6.66 22.29 -22.01
C ALA A 80 5.47 23.08 -22.60
N ASN A 81 5.10 22.79 -23.85
CA ASN A 81 3.94 23.37 -24.52
C ASN A 81 2.69 22.46 -24.44
N CYS A 82 2.79 21.32 -23.76
CA CYS A 82 1.69 20.39 -23.62
C CYS A 82 0.72 20.88 -22.51
N PRO A 83 -0.60 20.94 -22.77
CA PRO A 83 -1.59 21.34 -21.77
C PRO A 83 -1.66 20.40 -20.55
N VAL A 84 -1.09 19.20 -20.66
CA VAL A 84 -0.99 18.21 -19.56
C VAL A 84 0.46 17.98 -19.12
N GLY A 85 1.39 18.90 -19.44
CA GLY A 85 2.79 18.80 -19.04
C GLY A 85 3.00 18.73 -17.52
N GLU A 86 2.02 19.17 -16.73
CA GLU A 86 1.99 19.00 -15.27
C GLU A 86 2.13 17.54 -14.81
N LEU A 87 1.72 16.57 -15.63
CA LEU A 87 1.84 15.15 -15.32
C LEU A 87 3.31 14.68 -15.25
N LEU A 88 4.24 15.40 -15.88
CA LEU A 88 5.67 15.14 -15.77
C LEU A 88 6.32 15.77 -14.52
N ASP A 89 5.60 16.65 -13.82
CA ASP A 89 6.13 17.37 -12.68
C ASP A 89 6.40 16.45 -11.47
N ILE A 90 7.27 16.90 -10.57
CA ILE A 90 7.57 16.18 -9.34
C ILE A 90 6.35 16.03 -8.42
N SER A 91 5.40 16.98 -8.49
CA SER A 91 4.15 16.95 -7.74
C SER A 91 3.30 15.72 -8.03
N GLN A 92 3.23 15.26 -9.28
CA GLN A 92 2.49 14.04 -9.64
C GLN A 92 3.09 12.80 -8.95
N ARG A 93 4.42 12.69 -8.93
CA ARG A 93 5.13 11.62 -8.20
C ARG A 93 4.87 11.68 -6.70
N LEU A 94 4.84 12.88 -6.13
CA LEU A 94 4.56 13.07 -4.70
C LEU A 94 3.11 12.70 -4.36
N LYS A 95 2.15 13.00 -5.25
CA LYS A 95 0.75 12.61 -5.10
C LYS A 95 0.61 11.08 -5.05
N THR A 96 1.12 10.36 -6.05
CA THR A 96 1.08 8.89 -6.07
C THR A 96 1.80 8.29 -4.86
N ALA A 97 2.94 8.84 -4.46
CA ALA A 97 3.65 8.40 -3.26
C ALA A 97 2.82 8.60 -1.97
N SER A 98 2.09 9.70 -1.86
CA SER A 98 1.17 9.96 -0.74
C SER A 98 0.02 8.96 -0.70
N GLU A 99 -0.57 8.63 -1.86
CA GLU A 99 -1.66 7.64 -1.97
C GLU A 99 -1.18 6.24 -1.58
N VAL A 100 0.00 5.82 -2.07
CA VAL A 100 0.64 4.55 -1.68
C VAL A 100 0.90 4.52 -0.17
N ASN A 101 1.48 5.58 0.40
CA ASN A 101 1.75 5.66 1.83
C ASN A 101 0.46 5.55 2.66
N ALA A 102 -0.61 6.23 2.25
CA ALA A 102 -1.90 6.15 2.93
C ALA A 102 -2.49 4.72 2.87
N ALA A 103 -2.37 4.05 1.72
CA ALA A 103 -2.86 2.69 1.56
C ALA A 103 -2.04 1.67 2.37
N ILE A 104 -0.71 1.83 2.44
CA ILE A 104 0.16 1.02 3.30
C ILE A 104 -0.18 1.24 4.77
N LEU A 105 -0.34 2.49 5.21
CA LEU A 105 -0.74 2.79 6.59
C LEU A 105 -2.09 2.16 6.91
N THR A 106 -3.05 2.24 5.99
CA THR A 106 -4.38 1.66 6.16
C THR A 106 -4.33 0.14 6.25
N SER A 107 -3.57 -0.54 5.37
CA SER A 107 -3.45 -1.99 5.40
C SER A 107 -2.68 -2.49 6.62
N GLN A 108 -1.65 -1.76 7.08
CA GLN A 108 -0.89 -2.07 8.29
C GLN A 108 -1.63 -1.68 9.58
N SER A 109 -2.62 -0.79 9.52
CA SER A 109 -3.43 -0.40 10.68
C SER A 109 -4.47 -1.45 11.11
N HIS A 110 -4.44 -2.66 10.56
CA HIS A 110 -4.96 -3.85 11.24
C HIS A 110 -4.00 -4.17 12.40
N GLU A 111 -4.14 -3.58 13.59
CA GLU A 111 -5.29 -3.69 14.48
C GLU A 111 -5.66 -2.35 15.15
N LYS A 112 -6.94 -1.97 15.08
CA LYS A 112 -7.52 -0.86 15.87
C LYS A 112 -7.42 -1.06 17.38
N GLU A 113 -7.20 -2.29 17.83
CA GLU A 113 -6.95 -2.61 19.23
C GLU A 113 -5.61 -3.33 19.35
N PRO A 114 -4.66 -2.84 20.13
CA PRO A 114 -3.43 -3.57 20.36
C PRO A 114 -3.80 -4.93 21.00
N LYS A 115 -3.54 -6.03 20.29
CA LYS A 115 -3.85 -7.39 20.80
C LYS A 115 -3.16 -7.68 22.12
N ILE A 116 -1.97 -7.13 22.36
CA ILE A 116 -1.19 -7.38 23.57
C ILE A 116 -1.95 -6.95 24.84
N PRO A 117 -2.41 -5.68 24.99
CA PRO A 117 -3.26 -5.29 26.12
C PRO A 117 -4.51 -6.17 26.32
N THR A 118 -5.17 -6.60 25.25
CA THR A 118 -6.34 -7.49 25.34
C THR A 118 -5.96 -8.89 25.83
N LEU A 119 -4.90 -9.48 25.29
CA LEU A 119 -4.36 -10.77 25.72
C LEU A 119 -3.85 -10.73 27.17
N LEU A 120 -3.19 -9.63 27.56
CA LEU A 120 -2.74 -9.42 28.94
C LEU A 120 -3.92 -9.34 29.92
N LYS A 121 -4.99 -8.61 29.56
CA LYS A 121 -6.23 -8.57 30.36
C LYS A 121 -6.87 -9.95 30.48
N MET A 122 -6.93 -10.71 29.39
CA MET A 122 -7.45 -12.09 29.40
C MET A 122 -6.61 -13.02 30.27
N LEU A 123 -5.27 -12.94 30.18
CA LEU A 123 -4.37 -13.72 31.02
C LEU A 123 -4.59 -13.41 32.50
N ILE A 124 -4.60 -12.12 32.88
CA ILE A 124 -4.82 -11.70 34.27
C ILE A 124 -6.19 -12.19 34.77
N TRP A 125 -7.23 -12.09 33.95
CA TRP A 125 -8.57 -12.58 34.30
C TRP A 125 -8.59 -14.10 34.50
N ALA A 126 -7.98 -14.88 33.60
CA ALA A 126 -7.94 -16.33 33.69
C ALA A 126 -7.18 -16.80 34.94
N GLN A 127 -6.04 -16.17 35.26
CA GLN A 127 -5.29 -16.44 36.49
C GLN A 127 -6.14 -16.15 37.75
N LYS A 128 -6.86 -15.04 37.78
CA LYS A 128 -7.77 -14.70 38.90
C LYS A 128 -8.93 -15.68 39.08
N GLU A 129 -9.46 -16.24 37.98
CA GLU A 129 -10.50 -17.27 38.03
C GLU A 129 -9.95 -18.62 38.51
N LEU A 130 -8.73 -18.96 38.09
CA LEU A 130 -8.05 -20.19 38.50
C LEU A 130 -7.61 -20.16 39.97
N ASP A 131 -7.22 -18.98 40.49
CA ASP A 131 -6.86 -18.76 41.91
C ASP A 131 -7.97 -19.25 42.87
N GLN A 132 -9.22 -19.29 42.41
CA GLN A 132 -10.37 -19.75 43.21
C GLN A 132 -10.68 -21.25 43.06
N LYS A 133 -10.08 -21.93 42.08
CA LYS A 133 -10.52 -23.27 41.63
C LYS A 133 -9.41 -24.32 41.60
N ALA A 134 -8.15 -23.91 41.45
CA ALA A 134 -7.03 -24.83 41.31
C ALA A 134 -5.70 -24.22 41.73
N ILE A 135 -4.74 -25.09 42.02
CA ILE A 135 -3.31 -24.76 42.10
C ILE A 135 -2.77 -24.90 40.67
N TYR A 136 -2.11 -23.85 40.15
CA TYR A 136 -1.64 -23.82 38.77
C TYR A 136 -0.41 -22.91 38.63
N PRO A 137 0.51 -23.21 37.69
CA PRO A 137 1.68 -22.38 37.45
C PRO A 137 1.29 -20.97 36.98
N ARG A 138 1.83 -19.94 37.62
CA ARG A 138 1.45 -18.53 37.42
C ARG A 138 2.54 -17.77 36.68
N ILE A 139 2.13 -16.85 35.82
CA ILE A 139 2.99 -15.84 35.22
C ILE A 139 2.92 -14.60 36.10
N ASN A 140 3.97 -14.38 36.88
CA ASN A 140 4.15 -13.21 37.75
C ASN A 140 4.90 -12.08 37.05
N ASP A 141 5.84 -12.44 36.18
CA ASP A 141 6.59 -11.50 35.34
C ASP A 141 6.17 -11.63 33.88
N LEU A 142 5.50 -10.59 33.38
CA LEU A 142 5.01 -10.50 32.01
C LEU A 142 6.12 -10.29 30.98
N SER A 143 7.31 -9.85 31.40
CA SER A 143 8.44 -9.60 30.51
C SER A 143 9.22 -10.87 30.19
N THR A 144 9.28 -11.81 31.13
CA THR A 144 9.97 -13.09 30.98
C THR A 144 9.01 -14.24 30.68
N ALA A 145 7.71 -14.07 30.97
CA ALA A 145 6.63 -15.04 30.73
C ALA A 145 6.92 -16.45 31.33
N THR A 146 7.76 -16.51 32.35
CA THR A 146 8.11 -17.77 33.02
C THR A 146 6.94 -18.25 33.88
N LEU A 147 6.59 -19.52 33.73
CA LEU A 147 5.62 -20.19 34.58
C LEU A 147 6.31 -20.57 35.88
N GLU A 148 5.97 -19.85 36.94
CA GLU A 148 6.41 -20.20 38.29
C GLU A 148 5.40 -21.18 38.88
N ASP A 149 5.87 -22.32 39.36
CA ASP A 149 5.01 -23.25 40.08
C ASP A 149 4.43 -22.51 41.29
N SER A 150 3.11 -22.52 41.41
CA SER A 150 2.44 -22.06 42.62
C SER A 150 2.74 -23.10 43.70
N GLY A 151 3.87 -22.88 44.38
CA GLY A 151 4.38 -23.74 45.44
C GLY A 151 3.28 -24.05 46.45
N VAL A 152 3.20 -25.33 46.82
CA VAL A 152 2.64 -25.75 48.09
C VAL A 152 3.58 -25.31 49.21
#